data_AF-Q64UF2-F1
#
_entry.id   AF-Q64UF2-F1
#
_cell.length_a   1.000
_cell.length_b   1.000
_cell.length_c   1.000
_cell.angle_alpha   90.00
_cell.angle_beta   90.00
_cell.angle_gamma   90.00
#
_symmetry.space_group_name_H-M   'P 1'
#
loop_
_entity.id
_entity.type
_entity.pdbx_description
1 polymer ?
#
loop_
_entity_poly.entity_id
_entity_poly.type
_entity_poly.pdbx_seq_one_letter_code
_entity_poly.pdbx_strand_id
1 'polypeptide(L)'
;MITNELNIGLIEAAKEKMPTGTNLANTLMDILYIGKEAIYRRLRGEVPFTLAEAAVISRKMGISLDKMIGVSFSNNAVFDLNVVHHTNTFETYHDILTKYVNAFDNIREDPTTEMATSSNILPQALYLKHDVLSKFRLFKWMYQNENIKCKHFDELEIPHKIYNIQKDFVNMTQQMKTTDYIWDNTVFEHVVRDIQFFSEIHLVSEEDKELIKDDLLLLTDELEELAGKGKYETGNDVRIYISNIKFDATYSYVATSNSHISMIRIYSINAITTQDDGMFRSLKEWVQSLKKFSTQISESGEMQRIRFFNEQREIINTL
;
A
#
# COMPACT_ATOMS: atom_id res chain seq x y z
N MET A 1 17.78 29.63 -12.59
CA MET A 1 16.94 29.16 -11.47
C MET A 1 16.56 27.70 -11.67
N ILE A 2 15.75 27.34 -12.69
CA ILE A 2 15.33 25.96 -12.96
C ILE A 2 16.49 24.97 -13.22
N THR A 3 17.50 25.35 -14.02
CA THR A 3 18.62 24.46 -14.35
C THR A 3 19.45 24.05 -13.13
N ASN A 4 19.52 24.92 -12.10
CA ASN A 4 20.28 24.61 -10.89
C ASN A 4 19.47 23.70 -9.96
N GLU A 5 18.15 23.92 -9.86
CA GLU A 5 17.23 23.05 -9.12
C GLU A 5 17.20 21.64 -9.69
N LEU A 6 17.12 21.48 -11.02
CA LEU A 6 17.19 20.17 -11.68
C LEU A 6 18.53 19.48 -11.46
N ASN A 7 19.63 20.24 -11.45
CA ASN A 7 20.96 19.70 -11.20
C ASN A 7 21.12 19.20 -9.74
N ILE A 8 20.62 19.99 -8.77
CA ILE A 8 20.61 19.62 -7.35
C ILE A 8 19.73 18.39 -7.13
N GLY A 9 18.50 18.39 -7.68
CA GLY A 9 17.57 17.26 -7.55
C GLY A 9 18.16 15.95 -8.09
N LEU A 10 18.85 15.99 -9.23
CA LEU A 10 19.54 14.81 -9.78
C LEU A 10 20.67 14.32 -8.86
N ILE A 11 21.43 15.23 -8.25
CA ILE A 11 22.51 14.89 -7.32
C ILE A 11 21.93 14.25 -6.04
N GLU A 12 20.85 14.80 -5.49
CA GLU A 12 20.19 14.28 -4.30
C GLU A 12 19.59 12.90 -4.56
N ALA A 13 18.83 12.75 -5.65
CA ALA A 13 18.28 11.45 -6.06
C ALA A 13 19.39 10.41 -6.29
N ALA A 14 20.54 10.82 -6.85
CA ALA A 14 21.68 9.93 -7.00
C ALA A 14 22.26 9.51 -5.65
N LYS A 15 22.38 10.42 -4.67
CA LYS A 15 22.86 10.10 -3.31
C LYS A 15 21.95 9.09 -2.60
N GLU A 16 20.64 9.23 -2.71
CA GLU A 16 19.68 8.30 -2.08
C GLU A 16 19.79 6.87 -2.60
N LYS A 17 20.28 6.69 -3.84
CA LYS A 17 20.52 5.38 -4.45
C LYS A 17 21.90 4.81 -4.15
N MET A 18 22.78 5.54 -3.47
CA MET A 18 24.13 5.08 -3.17
C MET A 18 24.16 4.15 -1.96
N PRO A 19 24.87 3.01 -2.03
CA PRO A 19 25.18 2.21 -0.86
C PRO A 19 25.96 3.01 0.19
N THR A 20 25.69 2.77 1.48
CA THR A 20 26.40 3.45 2.58
C THR A 20 27.92 3.30 2.44
N GLY A 21 28.64 4.42 2.51
CA GLY A 21 30.11 4.46 2.44
C GLY A 21 30.70 4.54 1.02
N THR A 22 29.87 4.60 -0.03
CA THR A 22 30.35 4.79 -1.41
C THR A 22 30.44 6.28 -1.80
N ASN A 23 31.42 6.61 -2.64
CA ASN A 23 31.65 8.00 -3.08
C ASN A 23 30.91 8.29 -4.38
N LEU A 24 29.95 9.22 -4.33
CA LEU A 24 29.15 9.63 -5.49
C LEU A 24 29.99 10.08 -6.68
N ALA A 25 31.08 10.83 -6.46
CA ALA A 25 31.93 11.30 -7.55
C ALA A 25 32.59 10.15 -8.30
N ASN A 26 33.06 9.12 -7.58
CA ASN A 26 33.65 7.93 -8.20
C ASN A 26 32.61 7.17 -9.03
N THR A 27 31.43 6.96 -8.48
CA THR A 27 30.34 6.29 -9.21
C THR A 27 29.94 7.06 -10.46
N LEU A 28 29.81 8.39 -10.38
CA LEU A 28 29.45 9.19 -11.57
C LEU A 28 30.58 9.23 -12.62
N MET A 29 31.85 9.16 -12.22
CA MET A 29 32.96 8.98 -13.16
C MET A 29 32.81 7.68 -13.96
N ASP A 30 32.49 6.57 -13.29
CA ASP A 30 32.32 5.27 -13.94
C ASP A 30 31.07 5.21 -14.83
N ILE A 31 30.01 5.93 -14.46
CA ILE A 31 28.75 5.98 -15.23
C ILE A 31 28.88 6.82 -16.49
N LEU A 32 29.50 8.00 -16.37
CA LEU A 32 29.56 8.99 -17.45
C LEU A 32 30.84 8.91 -18.28
N TYR A 33 31.85 8.18 -17.81
CA TYR A 33 33.17 8.09 -18.43
C TYR A 33 33.83 9.47 -18.65
N ILE A 34 33.68 10.38 -17.68
CA ILE A 34 34.30 11.71 -17.70
C ILE A 34 35.26 11.90 -16.52
N GLY A 35 36.22 12.80 -16.71
CA GLY A 35 37.29 13.02 -15.72
C GLY A 35 36.79 13.56 -14.38
N LYS A 36 37.56 13.27 -13.33
CA LYS A 36 37.29 13.66 -11.94
C LYS A 36 36.88 15.13 -11.79
N GLU A 37 37.68 16.05 -12.33
CA GLU A 37 37.39 17.49 -12.27
C GLU A 37 36.05 17.84 -12.92
N ALA A 38 35.70 17.21 -14.05
CA ALA A 38 34.42 17.45 -14.72
C ALA A 38 33.21 16.99 -13.88
N ILE A 39 33.35 15.93 -13.08
CA ILE A 39 32.33 15.50 -12.11
C ILE A 39 32.25 16.46 -10.94
N TYR A 40 33.37 16.84 -10.32
CA TYR A 40 33.34 17.75 -9.17
C TYR A 40 32.75 19.12 -9.52
N ARG A 41 33.00 19.63 -10.73
CA ARG A 41 32.37 20.86 -11.21
C ARG A 41 30.84 20.74 -11.31
N ARG A 42 30.32 19.57 -11.70
CA ARG A 42 28.87 19.30 -11.73
C ARG A 42 28.27 19.15 -10.34
N LEU A 43 28.98 18.45 -9.45
CA LEU A 43 28.59 18.29 -8.05
C LEU A 43 28.58 19.62 -7.27
N ARG A 44 29.47 20.57 -7.63
CA ARG A 44 29.47 21.93 -7.08
C ARG A 44 28.45 22.88 -7.74
N GLY A 45 27.76 22.43 -8.79
CA GLY A 45 26.80 23.25 -9.53
C GLY A 45 27.43 24.30 -10.48
N GLU A 46 28.73 24.23 -10.73
CA GLU A 46 29.42 25.14 -11.67
C GLU A 46 29.05 24.85 -13.12
N VAL A 47 28.76 23.59 -13.43
CA VAL A 47 28.34 23.12 -14.75
C VAL A 47 27.16 22.16 -14.54
N PRO A 48 25.99 22.39 -15.15
CA PRO A 48 24.89 21.44 -14.99
C PRO A 48 25.15 20.14 -15.77
N PHE A 49 24.54 19.04 -15.33
CA PHE A 49 24.43 17.85 -16.17
C PHE A 49 23.64 18.18 -17.44
N THR A 50 24.13 17.73 -18.59
CA THR A 50 23.33 17.78 -19.82
C THR A 50 22.19 16.77 -19.75
N LEU A 51 21.14 16.92 -20.59
CA LEU A 51 20.05 15.95 -20.65
C LEU A 51 20.55 14.53 -20.97
N ALA A 52 21.56 14.40 -21.84
CA ALA A 52 22.17 13.11 -22.15
C ALA A 52 22.87 12.49 -20.92
N GLU A 53 23.63 13.28 -20.17
CA GLU A 53 24.27 12.82 -18.92
C GLU A 53 23.23 12.44 -17.87
N ALA A 54 22.19 13.25 -17.69
CA ALA A 54 21.08 12.97 -16.78
C ALA A 54 20.34 11.67 -17.16
N ALA A 55 20.11 11.42 -18.47
CA ALA A 55 19.49 10.20 -18.96
C ALA A 55 20.37 8.95 -18.70
N VAL A 56 21.69 9.06 -18.86
CA VAL A 56 22.62 7.97 -18.56
C VAL A 56 22.64 7.65 -17.05
N ILE A 57 22.72 8.69 -16.20
CA ILE A 57 22.64 8.54 -14.74
C ILE A 57 21.31 7.90 -14.35
N SER A 58 20.20 8.43 -14.87
CA SER A 58 18.84 7.94 -14.63
C SER A 58 18.70 6.45 -14.93
N ARG A 59 19.10 6.02 -16.12
CA ARG A 59 19.02 4.61 -16.53
C ARG A 59 19.89 3.71 -15.68
N LYS A 60 21.08 4.17 -15.27
CA LYS A 60 22.04 3.34 -14.54
C LYS A 60 21.72 3.22 -13.05
N MET A 61 21.10 4.25 -12.47
CA MET A 61 20.79 4.33 -11.04
C MET A 61 19.29 4.12 -10.73
N GLY A 62 18.44 3.96 -11.75
CA GLY A 62 17.00 3.79 -11.56
C GLY A 62 16.31 5.04 -11.02
N ILE A 63 16.72 6.22 -11.48
CA ILE A 63 16.16 7.52 -11.06
C ILE A 63 15.14 7.98 -12.10
N SER A 64 13.91 8.29 -11.71
CA SER A 64 12.89 8.84 -12.62
C SER A 64 13.15 10.33 -12.86
N LEU A 65 13.51 10.69 -14.11
CA LEU A 65 13.63 12.11 -14.51
C LEU A 65 12.27 12.81 -14.46
N ASP A 66 11.17 12.08 -14.74
CA ASP A 66 9.81 12.62 -14.71
C ASP A 66 9.42 13.08 -13.31
N LYS A 67 9.87 12.39 -12.25
CA LYS A 67 9.64 12.81 -10.86
C LYS A 67 10.37 14.11 -10.52
N MET A 68 11.53 14.36 -11.13
CA MET A 68 12.33 15.58 -10.89
C MET A 68 11.85 16.77 -11.71
N ILE A 69 11.36 16.55 -12.93
CA ILE A 69 10.91 17.60 -13.85
C ILE A 69 9.41 17.88 -13.67
N GLY A 70 8.62 16.84 -13.43
CA GLY A 70 7.16 16.82 -13.44
C GLY A 70 6.47 17.60 -12.32
N VAL A 71 7.21 18.02 -11.28
CA VAL A 71 6.69 18.84 -10.17
C VAL A 71 6.27 20.26 -10.62
N SER A 72 6.47 20.60 -11.89
CA SER A 72 6.29 21.96 -12.44
C SER A 72 5.16 22.12 -13.48
N PHE A 73 4.41 21.06 -13.81
CA PHE A 73 3.33 21.14 -14.82
C PHE A 73 1.94 20.96 -14.19
N SER A 74 1.07 21.94 -14.37
CA SER A 74 -0.36 21.82 -14.02
C SER A 74 -1.01 20.68 -14.82
N ASN A 75 -1.80 19.83 -14.15
CA ASN A 75 -2.54 18.67 -14.71
C ASN A 75 -1.71 17.41 -15.03
N ASN A 76 -0.46 17.31 -14.57
CA ASN A 76 0.32 16.07 -14.64
C ASN A 76 0.54 15.52 -13.23
N ALA A 77 0.43 14.20 -13.06
CA ALA A 77 0.76 13.52 -11.81
C ALA A 77 1.59 12.27 -12.12
N VAL A 78 2.70 12.11 -11.38
CA VAL A 78 3.57 10.93 -11.50
C VAL A 78 3.15 9.92 -10.44
N PHE A 79 2.95 8.69 -10.87
CA PHE A 79 2.67 7.56 -9.99
C PHE A 79 3.86 6.62 -9.94
N ASP A 80 4.29 6.30 -8.71
CA ASP A 80 5.25 5.24 -8.46
C ASP A 80 4.48 3.90 -8.47
N LEU A 81 4.83 3.04 -9.43
CA LEU A 81 4.41 1.65 -9.43
C LEU A 81 5.20 0.94 -8.32
N ASN A 82 4.58 0.71 -7.16
CA ASN A 82 5.23 0.03 -6.02
C ASN A 82 5.40 -1.47 -6.25
N VAL A 83 5.91 -1.85 -7.42
CA VAL A 83 6.12 -3.24 -7.80
C VAL A 83 7.61 -3.42 -7.96
N VAL A 84 8.23 -4.09 -7.00
CA VAL A 84 9.62 -4.51 -7.11
C VAL A 84 9.63 -5.91 -7.68
N HIS A 85 9.99 -6.08 -8.95
CA HIS A 85 10.04 -7.43 -9.53
C HIS A 85 11.34 -8.14 -9.11
N HIS A 86 11.30 -8.86 -7.99
CA HIS A 86 12.33 -9.86 -7.70
C HIS A 86 12.00 -11.17 -8.41
N THR A 87 13.03 -12.00 -8.64
CA THR A 87 12.82 -13.39 -9.05
C THR A 87 12.09 -14.22 -7.98
N ASN A 88 12.20 -13.81 -6.71
CA ASN A 88 11.50 -14.42 -5.58
C ASN A 88 10.30 -13.57 -5.16
N THR A 89 9.11 -14.15 -5.25
CA THR A 89 7.83 -13.50 -4.93
C THR A 89 7.71 -13.11 -3.44
N PHE A 90 8.31 -13.88 -2.53
CA PHE A 90 8.31 -13.54 -1.10
C PHE A 90 9.18 -12.32 -0.80
N GLU A 91 10.34 -12.18 -1.46
CA GLU A 91 11.17 -10.96 -1.32
C GLU A 91 10.43 -9.75 -1.86
N THR A 92 9.78 -9.89 -3.03
CA THR A 92 8.92 -8.84 -3.59
C THR A 92 7.86 -8.40 -2.60
N TYR A 93 7.14 -9.34 -2.01
CA TYR A 93 6.09 -9.04 -1.06
C TYR A 93 6.63 -8.39 0.22
N HIS A 94 7.74 -8.91 0.74
CA HIS A 94 8.42 -8.35 1.90
C HIS A 94 8.83 -6.90 1.66
N ASP A 95 9.51 -6.61 0.55
CA ASP A 95 10.01 -5.27 0.24
C ASP A 95 8.89 -4.25 0.02
N ILE A 96 7.74 -4.68 -0.53
CA ILE A 96 6.55 -3.84 -0.63
C ILE A 96 6.05 -3.45 0.76
N LEU A 97 5.88 -4.42 1.67
CA LEU A 97 5.41 -4.13 3.03
C LEU A 97 6.44 -3.32 3.83
N THR A 98 7.73 -3.62 3.71
CA THR A 98 8.81 -2.84 4.34
C THR A 98 8.79 -1.37 3.91
N LYS A 99 8.53 -1.09 2.63
CA LYS A 99 8.38 0.29 2.16
C LYS A 99 7.23 1.02 2.86
N TYR A 100 6.07 0.36 3.02
CA TYR A 100 4.94 0.97 3.72
C TYR A 100 5.20 1.16 5.21
N VAL A 101 5.79 0.14 5.87
CA VAL A 101 6.17 0.24 7.29
C VAL A 101 7.12 1.41 7.51
N ASN A 102 8.18 1.54 6.70
CA ASN A 102 9.14 2.63 6.81
C ASN A 102 8.49 4.00 6.54
N ALA A 103 7.60 4.09 5.55
CA ALA A 103 6.91 5.33 5.24
C ALA A 103 6.02 5.79 6.41
N PHE A 104 5.35 4.85 7.08
CA PHE A 104 4.51 5.15 8.23
C PHE A 104 5.30 5.39 9.52
N ASP A 105 6.42 4.70 9.74
CA ASP A 105 7.29 4.93 10.91
C ASP A 105 7.80 6.38 10.96
N ASN A 106 8.15 6.93 9.79
CA ASN A 106 8.59 8.32 9.66
C ASN A 106 7.56 9.37 10.10
N ILE A 107 6.28 9.01 10.14
CA ILE A 107 5.18 9.93 10.48
C ILE A 107 4.47 9.56 11.79
N ARG A 108 4.86 8.46 12.44
CA ARG A 108 4.15 7.90 13.61
C ARG A 108 3.94 8.90 14.75
N GLU A 109 4.95 9.73 15.02
CA GLU A 109 4.92 10.68 16.14
C GLU A 109 4.15 11.98 15.80
N ASP A 110 3.70 12.18 14.55
CA ASP A 110 2.93 13.36 14.18
C ASP A 110 1.48 13.24 14.72
N PRO A 111 1.03 14.17 15.59
CA PRO A 111 -0.31 14.13 16.18
C PRO A 111 -1.43 14.45 15.17
N THR A 112 -1.09 14.82 13.94
CA THR A 112 -2.04 15.13 12.86
C THR A 112 -2.21 13.99 11.86
N THR A 113 -1.61 12.82 12.13
CA THR A 113 -1.73 11.66 11.24
C THR A 113 -3.19 11.26 11.04
N GLU A 114 -3.59 11.22 9.77
CA GLU A 114 -4.87 10.69 9.35
C GLU A 114 -4.70 9.71 8.19
N MET A 115 -5.51 8.67 8.20
CA MET A 115 -5.61 7.70 7.12
C MET A 115 -7.07 7.54 6.74
N ALA A 116 -7.36 7.45 5.45
CA ALA A 116 -8.67 7.00 4.98
C ALA A 116 -8.52 5.97 3.87
N THR A 117 -9.42 5.00 3.83
CA THR A 117 -9.50 3.99 2.77
C THR A 117 -10.96 3.75 2.40
N SER A 118 -11.30 4.02 1.15
CA SER A 118 -12.55 3.56 0.53
C SER A 118 -12.26 2.29 -0.25
N SER A 119 -12.93 1.18 0.06
CA SER A 119 -12.60 -0.12 -0.52
C SER A 119 -13.81 -0.97 -0.89
N ASN A 120 -13.67 -1.62 -2.05
CA ASN A 120 -14.54 -2.70 -2.50
C ASN A 120 -14.02 -4.09 -2.08
N ILE A 121 -12.85 -4.14 -1.44
CA ILE A 121 -12.26 -5.36 -0.88
C ILE A 121 -11.84 -5.12 0.56
N LEU A 122 -11.72 -6.19 1.34
CA LEU A 122 -11.30 -6.09 2.74
C LEU A 122 -9.89 -5.47 2.83
N PRO A 123 -9.69 -4.34 3.54
CA PRO A 123 -8.40 -3.69 3.67
C PRO A 123 -7.32 -4.58 4.30
N GLN A 124 -6.10 -4.53 3.75
CA GLN A 124 -4.93 -5.28 4.25
C GLN A 124 -4.63 -5.03 5.72
N ALA A 125 -4.79 -3.79 6.17
CA ALA A 125 -4.58 -3.39 7.56
C ALA A 125 -5.46 -4.15 8.57
N LEU A 126 -6.56 -4.75 8.11
CA LEU A 126 -7.52 -5.45 8.96
C LEU A 126 -7.27 -6.96 8.99
N TYR A 127 -6.93 -7.58 7.85
CA TYR A 127 -6.84 -9.03 7.75
C TYR A 127 -5.42 -9.58 7.86
N LEU A 128 -4.36 -8.78 7.69
CA LEU A 128 -2.98 -9.30 7.66
C LEU A 128 -2.48 -9.87 9.00
N LYS A 129 -3.19 -9.60 10.11
CA LYS A 129 -2.93 -10.23 11.41
C LYS A 129 -3.44 -11.68 11.52
N HIS A 130 -4.26 -12.12 10.57
CA HIS A 130 -4.84 -13.46 10.50
C HIS A 130 -3.98 -14.33 9.57
N ASP A 131 -3.26 -15.31 10.12
CA ASP A 131 -2.23 -16.07 9.41
C ASP A 131 -2.82 -16.91 8.25
N VAL A 132 -3.99 -17.55 8.43
CA VAL A 132 -4.59 -18.40 7.39
C VAL A 132 -5.20 -17.54 6.28
N LEU A 133 -5.92 -16.49 6.65
CA LEU A 133 -6.51 -15.56 5.68
C LEU A 133 -5.44 -14.77 4.90
N SER A 134 -4.40 -14.31 5.58
CA SER A 134 -3.27 -13.64 4.92
C SER A 134 -2.50 -14.59 3.99
N LYS A 135 -2.33 -15.86 4.38
CA LYS A 135 -1.77 -16.91 3.52
C LYS A 135 -2.62 -17.11 2.27
N PHE A 136 -3.95 -17.19 2.40
CA PHE A 136 -4.85 -17.34 1.25
C PHE A 136 -4.73 -16.18 0.26
N ARG A 137 -4.69 -14.94 0.76
CA ARG A 137 -4.51 -13.75 -0.08
C ARG A 137 -3.19 -13.76 -0.83
N LEU A 138 -2.11 -14.18 -0.16
CA LEU A 138 -0.81 -14.30 -0.79
C LEU A 138 -0.80 -15.42 -1.84
N PHE A 139 -1.35 -16.60 -1.52
CA PHE A 139 -1.50 -17.71 -2.45
C PHE A 139 -2.23 -17.30 -3.73
N LYS A 140 -3.40 -16.65 -3.60
CA LYS A 140 -4.15 -16.12 -4.74
C LYS A 140 -3.30 -15.17 -5.59
N TRP A 141 -2.61 -14.21 -4.94
CA TRP A 141 -1.77 -13.25 -5.66
C TRP A 141 -0.65 -13.93 -6.43
N MET A 142 0.03 -14.87 -5.80
CA MET A 142 1.13 -15.58 -6.42
C MET A 142 0.62 -16.41 -7.63
N TYR A 143 -0.58 -17.03 -7.51
CA TYR A 143 -1.16 -17.89 -8.53
C TYR A 143 -1.53 -17.09 -9.79
N GLN A 144 -2.11 -15.91 -9.59
CA GLN A 144 -2.50 -15.00 -10.66
C GLN A 144 -1.31 -14.34 -11.38
N ASN A 145 -0.13 -14.27 -10.76
CA ASN A 145 1.07 -13.67 -11.35
C ASN A 145 2.04 -14.71 -11.93
N GLU A 146 1.55 -15.91 -12.26
CA GLU A 146 2.26 -17.01 -12.95
C GLU A 146 3.55 -17.49 -12.26
N ASN A 147 3.74 -17.17 -10.98
CA ASN A 147 5.02 -17.32 -10.28
C ASN A 147 5.04 -18.45 -9.24
N ILE A 148 4.11 -19.40 -9.29
CA ILE A 148 4.06 -20.52 -8.33
C ILE A 148 4.45 -21.86 -8.97
N LYS A 149 5.32 -22.61 -8.28
CA LYS A 149 5.53 -24.06 -8.46
C LYS A 149 4.54 -24.93 -7.67
N CYS A 150 4.24 -24.53 -6.44
CA CYS A 150 3.15 -25.02 -5.59
C CYS A 150 1.78 -24.97 -6.30
N LYS A 151 1.08 -26.10 -6.26
CA LYS A 151 -0.22 -26.27 -6.91
C LYS A 151 -1.36 -26.24 -5.91
N HIS A 152 -1.10 -26.50 -4.63
CA HIS A 152 -2.13 -26.52 -3.60
C HIS A 152 -1.81 -25.57 -2.44
N PHE A 153 -2.85 -25.08 -1.78
CA PHE A 153 -2.73 -24.10 -0.70
C PHE A 153 -1.93 -24.60 0.51
N ASP A 154 -2.10 -25.87 0.88
CA ASP A 154 -1.39 -26.54 1.96
C ASP A 154 0.14 -26.59 1.72
N GLU A 155 0.58 -26.77 0.48
CA GLU A 155 1.99 -26.76 0.07
C GLU A 155 2.68 -25.39 0.24
N LEU A 156 1.91 -24.29 0.36
CA LEU A 156 2.48 -22.96 0.50
C LEU A 156 2.99 -22.73 1.94
N GLU A 157 4.29 -22.90 2.13
CA GLU A 157 4.99 -22.50 3.35
C GLU A 157 5.41 -21.03 3.29
N ILE A 158 4.81 -20.21 4.16
CA ILE A 158 5.16 -18.79 4.27
C ILE A 158 6.33 -18.62 5.25
N PRO A 159 7.45 -17.99 4.83
CA PRO A 159 8.57 -17.71 5.72
C PRO A 159 8.16 -16.79 6.88
N HIS A 160 8.63 -17.07 8.09
CA HIS A 160 8.30 -16.27 9.29
C HIS A 160 8.54 -14.76 9.13
N LYS A 161 9.55 -14.35 8.36
CA LYS A 161 9.80 -12.92 8.07
C LYS A 161 8.61 -12.22 7.42
N ILE A 162 7.80 -12.94 6.64
CA ILE A 162 6.60 -12.41 6.00
C ILE A 162 5.51 -12.13 7.03
N TYR A 163 5.26 -13.08 7.93
CA TYR A 163 4.32 -12.87 9.04
C TYR A 163 4.77 -11.73 9.96
N ASN A 164 6.07 -11.60 10.21
CA ASN A 164 6.60 -10.50 11.02
C ASN A 164 6.34 -9.14 10.36
N ILE A 165 6.68 -8.97 9.08
CA ILE A 165 6.46 -7.68 8.40
C ILE A 165 4.97 -7.35 8.20
N GLN A 166 4.11 -8.38 8.07
CA GLN A 166 2.64 -8.20 8.07
C GLN A 166 2.15 -7.64 9.42
N LYS A 167 2.64 -8.20 10.53
CA LYS A 167 2.32 -7.71 11.88
C LYS A 167 2.83 -6.29 12.11
N ASP A 168 4.04 -5.98 11.66
CA ASP A 168 4.61 -4.63 11.74
C ASP A 168 3.75 -3.64 10.94
N PHE A 169 3.32 -4.02 9.74
CA PHE A 169 2.42 -3.20 8.91
C PHE A 169 1.08 -2.94 9.62
N VAL A 170 0.42 -3.97 10.15
CA VAL A 170 -0.84 -3.83 10.88
C VAL A 170 -0.65 -2.91 12.09
N ASN A 171 0.37 -3.16 12.92
CA ASN A 171 0.67 -2.37 14.11
C ASN A 171 0.86 -0.89 13.76
N MET A 172 1.57 -0.61 12.67
CA MET A 172 1.86 0.74 12.24
C MET A 172 0.61 1.48 11.76
N THR A 173 -0.29 0.81 11.04
CA THR A 173 -1.57 1.43 10.62
C THR A 173 -2.45 1.82 11.81
N GLN A 174 -2.37 1.09 12.93
CA GLN A 174 -3.12 1.40 14.16
C GLN A 174 -2.53 2.58 14.96
N GLN A 175 -1.33 3.06 14.59
CA GLN A 175 -0.70 4.24 15.22
C GLN A 175 -1.24 5.57 14.69
N MET A 176 -1.94 5.56 13.54
CA MET A 176 -2.55 6.75 12.97
C MET A 176 -3.56 7.35 13.95
N LYS A 177 -3.50 8.67 14.21
CA LYS A 177 -4.41 9.30 15.19
C LYS A 177 -5.88 9.16 14.81
N THR A 178 -6.17 9.24 13.52
CA THR A 178 -7.52 8.99 13.01
C THR A 178 -7.48 8.09 11.78
N THR A 179 -8.35 7.08 11.75
CA THR A 179 -8.52 6.17 10.60
C THR A 179 -9.96 6.11 10.15
N ASP A 180 -10.23 6.33 8.88
CA ASP A 180 -11.54 6.15 8.25
C ASP A 180 -11.52 4.94 7.30
N TYR A 181 -12.38 3.96 7.57
CA TYR A 181 -12.68 2.88 6.63
C TYR A 181 -14.06 3.10 6.03
N ILE A 182 -14.14 3.20 4.71
CA ILE A 182 -15.38 3.28 3.97
C ILE A 182 -15.48 2.01 3.13
N TRP A 183 -16.41 1.14 3.45
CA TRP A 183 -16.61 -0.12 2.71
C TRP A 183 -17.84 0.00 1.84
N ASP A 184 -17.76 -0.51 0.61
CA ASP A 184 -19.00 -0.84 -0.09
C ASP A 184 -19.60 -2.14 0.48
N ASN A 185 -20.87 -2.38 0.15
CA ASN A 185 -21.62 -3.52 0.65
C ASN A 185 -21.19 -4.88 0.07
N THR A 186 -20.17 -4.94 -0.80
CA THR A 186 -19.67 -6.18 -1.41
C THR A 186 -18.32 -6.63 -0.87
N VAL A 187 -17.79 -5.95 0.14
CA VAL A 187 -16.43 -6.12 0.66
C VAL A 187 -16.11 -7.56 1.09
N PHE A 188 -17.05 -8.27 1.73
CA PHE A 188 -16.91 -9.68 2.12
C PHE A 188 -17.26 -10.64 0.98
N GLU A 189 -18.25 -10.33 0.15
CA GLU A 189 -18.64 -11.16 -1.00
C GLU A 189 -17.45 -11.48 -1.91
N HIS A 190 -16.57 -10.49 -2.16
CA HIS A 190 -15.38 -10.70 -2.97
C HIS A 190 -14.42 -11.73 -2.37
N VAL A 191 -14.26 -11.77 -1.05
CA VAL A 191 -13.38 -12.74 -0.38
C VAL A 191 -13.98 -14.14 -0.45
N VAL A 192 -15.27 -14.26 -0.17
CA VAL A 192 -15.99 -15.53 -0.20
C VAL A 192 -15.98 -16.12 -1.62
N ARG A 193 -16.28 -15.33 -2.65
CA ARG A 193 -16.21 -15.79 -4.05
C ARG A 193 -14.80 -16.26 -4.44
N ASP A 194 -13.76 -15.56 -3.97
CA ASP A 194 -12.39 -16.00 -4.20
C ASP A 194 -12.14 -17.37 -3.57
N ILE A 195 -12.54 -17.58 -2.31
CA ILE A 195 -12.32 -18.85 -1.60
C ILE A 195 -13.10 -19.99 -2.28
N GLN A 196 -14.38 -19.75 -2.63
CA GLN A 196 -15.22 -20.71 -3.35
C GLN A 196 -14.56 -21.14 -4.67
N PHE A 197 -14.13 -20.17 -5.48
CA PHE A 197 -13.49 -20.46 -6.75
C PHE A 197 -12.25 -21.35 -6.57
N PHE A 198 -11.35 -20.99 -5.65
CA PHE A 198 -10.12 -21.76 -5.42
C PHE A 198 -10.36 -23.17 -4.85
N SER A 199 -11.44 -23.37 -4.09
CA SER A 199 -11.91 -24.68 -3.64
C SER A 199 -12.51 -25.50 -4.81
N GLU A 200 -13.36 -24.88 -5.64
CA GLU A 200 -13.99 -25.52 -6.81
C GLU A 200 -12.99 -26.04 -7.84
N ILE A 201 -11.87 -25.34 -8.03
CA ILE A 201 -10.78 -25.78 -8.90
C ILE A 201 -9.73 -26.65 -8.17
N HIS A 202 -10.05 -27.12 -6.96
CA HIS A 202 -9.26 -28.04 -6.14
C HIS A 202 -7.86 -27.55 -5.74
N LEU A 203 -7.64 -26.23 -5.71
CA LEU A 203 -6.38 -25.65 -5.20
C LEU A 203 -6.42 -25.46 -3.68
N VAL A 204 -7.61 -25.35 -3.10
CA VAL A 204 -7.88 -25.30 -1.66
C VAL A 204 -8.71 -26.53 -1.30
N SER A 205 -8.26 -27.32 -0.32
CA SER A 205 -9.02 -28.50 0.14
C SER A 205 -10.26 -28.08 0.95
N GLU A 206 -11.21 -29.00 1.17
CA GLU A 206 -12.35 -28.70 2.04
C GLU A 206 -11.92 -28.41 3.49
N GLU A 207 -10.87 -29.09 3.97
CA GLU A 207 -10.30 -28.84 5.31
C GLU A 207 -9.69 -27.44 5.40
N ASP A 208 -8.87 -27.04 4.41
CA ASP A 208 -8.29 -25.70 4.34
C ASP A 208 -9.36 -24.61 4.17
N LYS A 209 -10.43 -24.91 3.42
CA LYS A 209 -11.55 -23.98 3.24
C LYS A 209 -12.23 -23.69 4.58
N GLU A 210 -12.48 -24.70 5.40
CA GLU A 210 -13.04 -24.51 6.75
C GLU A 210 -12.08 -23.71 7.64
N LEU A 211 -10.77 -23.94 7.57
CA LEU A 211 -9.79 -23.13 8.30
C LEU A 211 -9.81 -21.65 7.87
N ILE A 212 -9.90 -21.37 6.57
CA ILE A 212 -10.00 -19.99 6.05
C ILE A 212 -11.33 -19.35 6.49
N LYS A 213 -12.41 -20.12 6.49
CA LYS A 213 -13.75 -19.67 6.92
C LYS A 213 -13.77 -19.31 8.41
N ASP A 214 -13.22 -20.16 9.26
CA ASP A 214 -13.12 -19.90 10.71
C ASP A 214 -12.32 -18.63 11.00
N ASP A 215 -11.18 -18.44 10.30
CA ASP A 215 -10.34 -17.24 10.45
C ASP A 215 -11.06 -15.97 9.94
N LEU A 216 -11.88 -16.09 8.88
CA LEU A 216 -12.71 -14.99 8.37
C LEU A 216 -13.88 -14.65 9.30
N LEU A 217 -14.50 -15.65 9.94
CA LEU A 217 -15.53 -15.43 10.97
C LEU A 217 -14.93 -14.74 12.20
N LEU A 218 -13.76 -15.19 12.66
CA LEU A 218 -13.04 -14.55 13.75
C LEU A 218 -12.73 -13.07 13.43
N LEU A 219 -12.20 -12.79 12.25
CA LEU A 219 -11.97 -11.40 11.80
C LEU A 219 -13.28 -10.59 11.79
N THR A 220 -14.40 -11.20 11.39
CA THR A 220 -15.71 -10.54 11.37
C THR A 220 -16.15 -10.13 12.77
N ASP A 221 -15.98 -11.00 13.76
CA ASP A 221 -16.28 -10.72 15.17
C ASP A 221 -15.40 -9.58 15.72
N GLU A 222 -14.10 -9.63 15.43
CA GLU A 222 -13.15 -8.59 15.85
C GLU A 222 -13.44 -7.22 15.19
N LEU A 223 -13.89 -7.21 13.93
CA LEU A 223 -14.28 -5.99 13.24
C LEU A 223 -15.59 -5.40 13.79
N GLU A 224 -16.53 -6.26 14.19
CA GLU A 224 -17.74 -5.81 14.87
C GLU A 224 -17.43 -5.19 16.24
N GLU A 225 -16.53 -5.80 17.01
CA GLU A 225 -16.04 -5.24 18.27
C GLU A 225 -15.32 -3.90 18.04
N LEU A 226 -14.42 -3.83 17.05
CA LEU A 226 -13.72 -2.60 16.68
C LEU A 226 -14.68 -1.49 16.30
N ALA A 227 -15.71 -1.79 15.50
CA ALA A 227 -16.76 -0.84 15.16
C ALA A 227 -17.54 -0.42 16.41
N GLY A 228 -17.89 -1.35 17.29
CA GLY A 228 -18.55 -1.05 18.56
C GLY A 228 -17.77 -0.05 19.42
N LYS A 229 -16.44 -0.25 19.56
CA LYS A 229 -15.54 0.61 20.34
C LYS A 229 -15.23 1.94 19.65
N GLY A 230 -15.07 1.94 18.33
CA GLY A 230 -14.62 3.11 17.55
C GLY A 230 -13.18 3.55 17.82
N LYS A 231 -12.39 2.72 18.51
CA LYS A 231 -11.00 3.01 18.87
C LYS A 231 -10.16 1.76 18.76
N TYR A 232 -8.90 1.93 18.33
CA TYR A 232 -7.90 0.88 18.48
C TYR A 232 -7.48 0.73 19.95
N GLU A 233 -6.78 -0.36 20.27
CA GLU A 233 -6.20 -0.59 21.60
C GLU A 233 -5.15 0.48 21.96
N THR A 234 -4.59 1.19 20.98
CA THR A 234 -3.73 2.36 21.16
C THR A 234 -4.48 3.59 21.70
N GLY A 235 -5.81 3.58 21.68
CA GLY A 235 -6.69 4.72 22.01
C GLY A 235 -6.98 5.67 20.84
N ASN A 236 -6.34 5.45 19.69
CA ASN A 236 -6.56 6.22 18.47
C ASN A 236 -7.94 5.93 17.85
N ASP A 237 -8.50 6.92 17.15
CA ASP A 237 -9.87 6.82 16.61
C ASP A 237 -9.92 6.02 15.32
N VAL A 238 -10.91 5.13 15.22
CA VAL A 238 -11.25 4.41 14.00
C VAL A 238 -12.73 4.52 13.71
N ARG A 239 -13.07 4.96 12.49
CA ARG A 239 -14.44 5.14 12.05
C ARG A 239 -14.73 4.26 10.85
N ILE A 240 -15.82 3.52 10.92
CA ILE A 240 -16.21 2.55 9.90
C ILE A 240 -17.54 2.99 9.30
N TYR A 241 -17.57 3.10 7.97
CA TYR A 241 -18.70 3.55 7.18
C TYR A 241 -19.08 2.49 6.16
N ILE A 242 -20.38 2.25 6.02
CA ILE A 242 -20.94 1.35 4.99
C ILE A 242 -21.63 2.19 3.92
N SER A 243 -21.15 2.06 2.70
CA SER A 243 -21.67 2.70 1.51
C SER A 243 -22.73 1.83 0.83
N ASN A 244 -23.83 2.45 0.44
CA ASN A 244 -24.82 1.84 -0.45
C ASN A 244 -24.41 1.92 -1.93
N ILE A 245 -23.33 2.64 -2.24
CA ILE A 245 -22.76 2.81 -3.57
C ILE A 245 -21.57 1.84 -3.69
N LYS A 246 -21.53 1.08 -4.78
CA LYS A 246 -20.40 0.20 -5.12
C LYS A 246 -19.22 1.02 -5.61
N PHE A 247 -18.00 0.62 -5.25
CA PHE A 247 -16.80 1.34 -5.67
C PHE A 247 -16.11 0.64 -6.85
N ASP A 248 -15.63 1.44 -7.80
CA ASP A 248 -14.87 0.93 -8.95
C ASP A 248 -13.50 0.38 -8.53
N ALA A 249 -12.87 1.02 -7.55
CA ALA A 249 -11.56 0.65 -7.05
C ALA A 249 -11.40 0.95 -5.55
N THR A 250 -10.24 0.62 -5.02
CA THR A 250 -9.83 1.00 -3.66
C THR A 250 -8.97 2.25 -3.73
N TYR A 251 -9.40 3.29 -3.01
CA TYR A 251 -8.70 4.57 -2.91
C TYR A 251 -8.32 4.83 -1.46
N SER A 252 -7.05 5.11 -1.21
CA SER A 252 -6.52 5.38 0.12
C SER A 252 -5.66 6.63 0.12
N TYR A 253 -5.59 7.30 1.26
CA TYR A 253 -4.57 8.29 1.52
C TYR A 253 -4.06 8.19 2.95
N VAL A 254 -2.83 8.66 3.15
CA VAL A 254 -2.26 8.96 4.44
C VAL A 254 -1.77 10.40 4.41
N ALA A 255 -2.08 11.18 5.43
CA ALA A 255 -1.71 12.58 5.50
C ALA A 255 -1.23 12.98 6.89
N THR A 256 -0.35 13.97 6.90
CA THR A 256 0.13 14.69 8.08
C THR A 256 0.09 16.18 7.81
N SER A 257 0.50 16.98 8.79
CA SER A 257 0.66 18.42 8.66
C SER A 257 1.59 18.85 7.51
N ASN A 258 2.60 18.03 7.18
CA ASN A 258 3.69 18.40 6.27
C ASN A 258 3.86 17.46 5.06
N SER A 259 3.12 16.36 5.00
CA SER A 259 3.28 15.36 3.93
C SER A 259 2.00 14.58 3.69
N HIS A 260 1.85 14.03 2.48
CA HIS A 260 0.77 13.11 2.17
C HIS A 260 1.20 12.09 1.13
N ILE A 261 0.48 10.99 1.09
CA ILE A 261 0.61 9.93 0.09
C ILE A 261 -0.80 9.51 -0.31
N SER A 262 -1.05 9.51 -1.61
CA SER A 262 -2.25 8.97 -2.24
C SER A 262 -1.95 7.60 -2.80
N MET A 263 -2.86 6.64 -2.61
CA MET A 263 -2.71 5.26 -3.06
C MET A 263 -3.98 4.81 -3.81
N ILE A 264 -3.79 4.18 -4.97
CA ILE A 264 -4.88 3.53 -5.72
C ILE A 264 -4.48 2.09 -5.93
N ARG A 265 -5.34 1.15 -5.50
CA ARG A 265 -5.11 -0.27 -5.73
C ARG A 265 -5.26 -0.57 -7.21
N ILE A 266 -4.27 -1.25 -7.78
CA ILE A 266 -4.24 -1.61 -9.20
C ILE A 266 -4.61 -3.08 -9.42
N TYR A 267 -4.03 -4.00 -8.65
CA TYR A 267 -4.34 -5.43 -8.75
C TYR A 267 -3.90 -6.16 -7.49
N SER A 268 -4.73 -7.11 -7.05
CA SER A 268 -4.51 -7.92 -5.84
C SER A 268 -3.98 -7.07 -4.67
N ILE A 269 -2.76 -7.33 -4.20
CA ILE A 269 -2.09 -6.65 -3.08
C ILE A 269 -1.32 -5.36 -3.46
N ASN A 270 -1.21 -5.05 -4.75
CA ASN A 270 -0.40 -3.93 -5.25
C ASN A 270 -1.20 -2.64 -5.42
N ALA A 271 -0.55 -1.52 -5.16
CA ALA A 271 -1.07 -0.18 -5.34
C ALA A 271 -0.05 0.72 -6.05
N ILE A 272 -0.54 1.66 -6.85
CA ILE A 272 0.25 2.82 -7.28
C ILE A 272 0.15 3.91 -6.23
N THR A 273 1.23 4.66 -6.04
CA THR A 273 1.25 5.78 -5.10
C THR A 273 1.76 7.05 -5.72
N THR A 274 1.30 8.19 -5.20
CA THR A 274 1.81 9.50 -5.56
C THR A 274 1.83 10.42 -4.34
N GLN A 275 2.75 11.37 -4.35
CA GLN A 275 2.84 12.48 -3.38
C GLN A 275 2.43 13.80 -4.04
N ASP A 276 1.76 13.76 -5.20
CA ASP A 276 1.29 14.95 -5.90
C ASP A 276 0.13 15.64 -5.14
N ASP A 277 0.29 16.94 -4.88
CA ASP A 277 -0.68 17.77 -4.13
C ASP A 277 -2.05 17.88 -4.81
N GLY A 278 -2.08 17.89 -6.15
CA GLY A 278 -3.32 17.97 -6.92
C GLY A 278 -4.12 16.67 -6.83
N MET A 279 -3.43 15.55 -7.00
CA MET A 279 -4.03 14.22 -6.87
C MET A 279 -4.48 13.94 -5.44
N PHE A 280 -3.70 14.33 -4.43
CA PHE A 280 -4.11 14.15 -3.05
C PHE A 280 -5.38 14.92 -2.71
N ARG A 281 -5.49 16.19 -3.11
CA ARG A 281 -6.73 16.96 -2.89
C ARG A 281 -7.92 16.32 -3.59
N SER A 282 -7.75 15.93 -4.86
CA SER A 282 -8.81 15.30 -5.65
C SER A 282 -9.24 13.95 -5.07
N LEU A 283 -8.29 13.10 -4.69
CA LEU A 283 -8.58 11.79 -4.08
C LEU A 283 -9.21 11.94 -2.71
N LYS A 284 -8.72 12.87 -1.88
CA LYS A 284 -9.30 13.15 -0.57
C LYS A 284 -10.75 13.64 -0.70
N GLU A 285 -11.03 14.58 -1.59
CA GLU A 285 -12.39 15.03 -1.89
C GLU A 285 -13.29 13.88 -2.35
N TRP A 286 -12.77 13.00 -3.20
CA TRP A 286 -13.50 11.80 -3.64
C TRP A 286 -13.84 10.87 -2.47
N VAL A 287 -12.87 10.53 -1.62
CA VAL A 287 -13.09 9.68 -0.43
C VAL A 287 -14.08 10.34 0.53
N GLN A 288 -14.00 11.65 0.75
CA GLN A 288 -14.95 12.37 1.61
C GLN A 288 -16.36 12.41 1.00
N SER A 289 -16.48 12.47 -0.33
CA SER A 289 -17.77 12.34 -1.03
C SER A 289 -18.39 10.97 -0.78
N LEU A 290 -17.63 9.88 -0.96
CA LEU A 290 -18.10 8.52 -0.69
C LEU A 290 -18.52 8.36 0.78
N LYS A 291 -17.72 8.90 1.71
CA LYS A 291 -18.03 8.93 3.14
C LYS A 291 -19.35 9.64 3.44
N LYS A 292 -19.63 10.77 2.79
CA LYS A 292 -20.87 11.55 2.96
C LYS A 292 -22.13 10.76 2.59
N PHE A 293 -22.04 9.85 1.62
CA PHE A 293 -23.16 8.99 1.20
C PHE A 293 -23.19 7.63 1.94
N SER A 294 -22.35 7.47 2.96
CA SER A 294 -22.24 6.23 3.72
C SER A 294 -22.83 6.39 5.13
N THR A 295 -23.22 5.28 5.73
CA THR A 295 -23.70 5.22 7.12
C THR A 295 -22.55 4.84 8.04
N GLN A 296 -22.25 5.67 9.03
CA GLN A 296 -21.29 5.31 10.09
C GLN A 296 -21.90 4.22 10.98
N ILE A 297 -21.16 3.13 11.17
CA ILE A 297 -21.54 2.01 12.05
C ILE A 297 -20.65 1.91 13.30
N SER A 298 -19.61 2.76 13.37
CA SER A 298 -18.72 2.88 14.51
C SER A 298 -19.25 3.88 15.55
N GLU A 299 -19.17 3.54 16.84
CA GLU A 299 -19.67 4.29 18.02
C GLU A 299 -21.18 4.60 18.04
N SER A 300 -21.80 4.64 16.86
CA SER A 300 -23.20 4.95 16.60
C SER A 300 -23.76 3.93 15.59
N GLY A 301 -25.08 3.91 15.41
CA GLY A 301 -25.71 3.00 14.45
C GLY A 301 -25.62 1.52 14.84
N GLU A 302 -25.82 1.20 16.14
CA GLU A 302 -25.75 -0.17 16.66
C GLU A 302 -26.61 -1.17 15.87
N MET A 303 -27.84 -0.78 15.52
CA MET A 303 -28.72 -1.65 14.74
C MET A 303 -28.18 -1.88 13.32
N GLN A 304 -27.62 -0.85 12.69
CA GLN A 304 -27.00 -0.95 11.37
C GLN A 304 -25.73 -1.80 11.42
N ARG A 305 -24.93 -1.67 12.48
CA ARG A 305 -23.74 -2.48 12.73
C ARG A 305 -24.09 -3.96 12.86
N ILE A 306 -24.99 -4.30 13.78
CA ILE A 306 -25.43 -5.69 14.03
C ILE A 306 -25.98 -6.29 12.73
N ARG A 307 -26.85 -5.54 12.04
CA ARG A 307 -27.43 -5.99 10.78
C ARG A 307 -26.35 -6.25 9.71
N PHE A 308 -25.42 -5.31 9.51
CA PHE A 308 -24.35 -5.45 8.53
C PHE A 308 -23.49 -6.69 8.81
N PHE A 309 -22.99 -6.86 10.03
CA PHE A 309 -22.12 -7.99 10.38
C PHE A 309 -22.85 -9.33 10.36
N ASN A 310 -24.13 -9.39 10.74
CA ASN A 310 -24.95 -10.60 10.55
C ASN A 310 -25.09 -10.96 9.07
N GLU A 311 -25.38 -9.97 8.21
CA GLU A 311 -25.41 -10.20 6.75
C GLU A 311 -24.05 -10.71 6.24
N GLN A 312 -22.92 -10.23 6.77
CA GLN A 312 -21.59 -10.73 6.39
C GLN A 312 -21.36 -12.17 6.84
N ARG A 313 -21.78 -12.54 8.07
CA ARG A 313 -21.70 -13.93 8.56
C ARG A 313 -22.52 -14.89 7.69
N GLU A 314 -23.71 -14.49 7.26
CA GLU A 314 -24.51 -15.30 6.33
C GLU A 314 -23.78 -15.52 5.00
N ILE A 315 -23.12 -14.48 4.46
CA ILE A 315 -22.30 -14.59 3.25
C ILE A 315 -21.13 -15.57 3.47
N ILE A 316 -20.42 -15.46 4.60
CA ILE A 316 -19.29 -16.34 4.94
C ILE A 316 -19.75 -17.79 5.13
N ASN A 317 -20.92 -18.01 5.72
CA ASN A 317 -21.49 -19.36 5.92
C ASN A 317 -21.87 -20.09 4.63
N THR A 318 -21.80 -19.43 3.47
CA THR A 318 -21.95 -20.08 2.16
C THR A 318 -20.69 -20.80 1.66
N LEU A 319 -19.55 -20.67 2.37
CA LEU A 319 -18.34 -21.47 2.18
C LEU A 319 -18.52 -22.90 2.68
#